data_AF-A0A8H7I746-F1
#
_entry.id   AF-A0A8H7I746-F1
#
_cell.length_a   1.000
_cell.length_b   1.000
_cell.length_c   1.000
_cell.angle_alpha   90.00
_cell.angle_beta   90.00
_cell.angle_gamma   90.00
#
_symmetry.space_group_name_H-M   'P 1'
#
loop_
_entity.id
_entity.type
_entity.pdbx_description
1 polymer ?
#
loop_
_entity_poly.entity_id
_entity_poly.type
_entity_poly.pdbx_seq_one_letter_code
_entity_poly.pdbx_strand_id
1 'polypeptide(L)' 'MDLPNPYKGDTRGRKATQWLDRMMLWVALHRDQFDEEEQMVVWILYHMTDKAADWALPIIGTIIKGKGNPPPPSKP' A
#
# COMPACT_ATOMS: atom_id res chain seq x y z
N MET A 1 -2.59 17.20 -7.60
CA MET A 1 -1.28 16.55 -7.75
C MET A 1 -1.53 15.22 -8.41
N ASP A 2 -0.75 14.86 -9.43
CA ASP A 2 -0.91 13.58 -10.11
C ASP A 2 -0.39 12.43 -9.25
N LEU A 3 -1.03 11.26 -9.38
CA LEU A 3 -0.60 10.03 -8.75
C LEU A 3 0.78 9.62 -9.28
N PRO A 4 1.79 9.37 -8.43
CA PRO A 4 3.09 8.91 -8.89
C PRO A 4 2.99 7.55 -9.59
N ASN A 5 3.81 7.36 -10.63
CA ASN A 5 3.93 6.06 -11.29
C ASN A 5 4.29 4.97 -10.26
N PRO A 6 3.80 3.73 -10.44
CA PRO A 6 4.12 2.63 -9.55
C PRO A 6 5.63 2.39 -9.41
N TYR A 7 6.05 1.98 -8.22
CA TYR A 7 7.45 1.71 -7.93
C TYR A 7 7.80 0.25 -8.19
N LYS A 8 8.75 0.01 -9.08
CA LYS A 8 9.13 -1.34 -9.53
C LYS A 8 10.13 -2.06 -8.63
N GLY A 9 10.81 -1.34 -7.73
CA GLY A 9 11.88 -1.90 -6.91
C GLY A 9 13.23 -2.10 -7.63
N ASP A 10 13.41 -1.47 -8.78
CA ASP A 10 14.63 -1.51 -9.60
C ASP A 10 15.66 -0.42 -9.22
N THR A 11 15.21 0.62 -8.54
CA THR A 11 16.05 1.72 -8.05
C THR A 11 16.24 1.66 -6.54
N ARG A 12 17.21 2.41 -5.99
CA ARG A 12 17.52 2.43 -4.55
C ARG A 12 17.89 3.85 -4.11
N GLY A 13 18.00 4.05 -2.79
CA GLY A 13 18.43 5.30 -2.20
C GLY A 13 17.50 6.45 -2.57
N ARG A 14 18.07 7.59 -2.99
CA ARG A 14 17.32 8.84 -3.22
C ARG A 14 16.11 8.69 -4.14
N LYS A 15 16.17 7.87 -5.20
CA LYS A 15 15.03 7.69 -6.12
C LYS A 15 13.85 6.99 -5.45
N ALA A 16 14.12 5.98 -4.62
CA ALA A 16 13.10 5.28 -3.85
C ALA A 16 12.46 6.23 -2.81
N THR A 17 13.29 7.02 -2.12
CA THR A 17 12.82 8.04 -1.17
C THR A 17 11.93 9.08 -1.85
N GLN A 18 12.36 9.63 -2.99
CA GLN A 18 11.58 10.61 -3.74
C GLN A 18 10.23 10.06 -4.23
N TRP A 19 10.18 8.79 -4.61
CA TRP A 19 8.92 8.15 -4.94
C TRP A 19 8.00 8.08 -3.71
N LEU A 20 8.53 7.63 -2.57
CA LEU A 20 7.76 7.51 -1.33
C LEU A 20 7.26 8.87 -0.86
N ASP A 21 8.10 9.91 -0.86
CA ASP A 21 7.72 11.27 -0.48
C ASP A 21 6.55 11.80 -1.32
N ARG A 22 6.60 11.57 -2.64
CA ARG A 22 5.52 11.97 -3.55
C ARG A 22 4.24 11.18 -3.30
N MET A 23 4.35 9.88 -3.03
CA MET A 23 3.19 9.03 -2.75
C MET A 23 2.53 9.41 -1.42
N MET A 24 3.34 9.64 -0.37
CA MET A 24 2.85 10.11 0.92
C MET A 24 2.16 11.46 0.81
N LEU A 25 2.74 12.41 0.05
CA LEU A 25 2.10 13.70 -0.21
C LEU A 25 0.77 13.53 -0.95
N TRP A 26 0.73 12.67 -1.98
CA TRP A 26 -0.52 12.39 -2.70
C TRP A 26 -1.58 11.84 -1.76
N VAL A 27 -1.25 10.83 -0.95
CA VAL A 27 -2.19 10.22 0.01
C VAL A 27 -2.68 11.24 1.04
N ALA A 28 -1.79 12.10 1.56
CA ALA A 28 -2.17 13.14 2.51
C ALA A 28 -3.16 14.16 1.92
N LEU A 29 -3.00 14.50 0.63
CA LEU A 29 -3.91 15.42 -0.07
C LEU A 29 -5.26 14.78 -0.42
N HIS A 30 -5.34 13.45 -0.46
CA HIS A 30 -6.55 12.67 -0.75
C HIS A 30 -7.02 11.88 0.47
N ARG A 31 -6.75 12.41 1.68
CA ARG A 31 -7.07 11.75 2.96
C ARG A 31 -8.56 11.42 3.08
N ASP A 32 -9.42 12.21 2.47
CA ASP A 32 -10.88 12.03 2.41
C ASP A 32 -11.32 10.76 1.67
N GLN A 33 -10.45 10.14 0.87
CA GLN A 33 -10.73 8.89 0.14
C GLN A 33 -10.50 7.62 0.97
N PHE A 34 -10.03 7.77 2.21
CA PHE A 34 -9.67 6.65 3.08
C PHE A 34 -10.45 6.75 4.38
N ASP A 35 -10.97 5.65 4.90
CA ASP A 35 -11.63 5.67 6.22
C ASP A 35 -10.61 5.67 7.36
N GLU A 36 -9.47 5.02 7.13
CA GLU A 36 -8.49 4.67 8.17
C GLU A 36 -7.06 4.63 7.61
N GLU A 37 -6.06 4.74 8.50
CA GLU A 37 -4.64 4.82 8.14
C GLU A 37 -4.14 3.57 7.43
N GLU A 38 -4.64 2.39 7.79
CA GLU A 38 -4.24 1.14 7.15
C GLU A 38 -4.64 1.10 5.67
N GLN A 39 -5.74 1.74 5.27
CA GLN A 39 -6.13 1.81 3.86
C GLN A 39 -5.13 2.66 3.07
N MET A 40 -4.60 3.72 3.68
CA MET A 40 -3.52 4.53 3.10
C MET A 40 -2.23 3.72 2.96
N VAL A 41 -1.87 2.94 3.97
CA VAL A 41 -0.69 2.06 3.91
C VAL A 41 -0.87 1.00 2.82
N VAL A 42 -2.04 0.35 2.76
CA VAL A 42 -2.36 -0.63 1.70
C VAL A 42 -2.30 0.03 0.33
N TRP A 43 -2.78 1.27 0.18
CA TRP A 43 -2.70 2.00 -1.08
C TRP A 43 -1.26 2.23 -1.54
N ILE A 44 -0.38 2.69 -0.64
CA ILE A 44 1.05 2.91 -0.95
C ILE A 44 1.70 1.58 -1.37
N LEU A 45 1.44 0.51 -0.62
CA LEU A 45 1.99 -0.82 -0.90
C LEU A 45 1.45 -1.40 -2.21
N TYR A 46 0.18 -1.19 -2.53
CA TYR A 46 -0.44 -1.65 -3.77
C TYR A 46 0.16 -0.96 -5.00
N HIS A 47 0.70 0.25 -4.84
CA HIS A 47 1.43 0.96 -5.90
C HIS A 47 2.90 0.53 -6.03
N MET A 48 3.30 -0.55 -5.35
CA MET A 48 4.54 -1.25 -5.63
C MET A 48 4.29 -2.39 -6.63
N THR A 49 5.10 -2.47 -7.68
CA THR A 49 4.97 -3.40 -8.80
C THR A 49 6.27 -4.17 -9.01
N ASP A 50 6.24 -5.18 -9.88
CA ASP A 50 7.41 -5.99 -10.22
C ASP A 50 8.11 -6.52 -8.95
N LYS A 51 9.42 -6.29 -8.81
CA LYS A 51 10.22 -6.75 -7.69
C LYS A 51 9.79 -6.18 -6.34
N ALA A 52 9.22 -4.96 -6.32
CA ALA A 52 8.73 -4.38 -5.08
C ALA A 52 7.40 -5.00 -4.64
N ALA A 53 6.59 -5.53 -5.58
CA ALA A 53 5.35 -6.22 -5.24
C ALA A 53 5.61 -7.49 -4.43
N ASP A 54 6.67 -8.25 -4.76
CA ASP A 54 7.05 -9.46 -4.02
C ASP A 54 7.29 -9.18 -2.52
N TRP A 55 7.78 -7.98 -2.19
CA TRP A 55 7.93 -7.52 -0.80
C TRP A 55 6.62 -6.97 -0.21
N ALA A 56 5.82 -6.23 -0.99
CA ALA A 56 4.62 -5.54 -0.52
C ALA A 56 3.41 -6.46 -0.28
N LEU A 57 3.17 -7.42 -1.18
CA LEU A 57 2.01 -8.31 -1.13
C LEU A 57 1.84 -9.10 0.19
N PRO A 58 2.89 -9.72 0.77
CA PRO A 58 2.72 -10.41 2.06
C PRO A 58 2.36 -9.46 3.22
N ILE A 59 2.80 -8.20 3.16
CA ILE A 59 2.47 -7.18 4.17
C ILE A 59 1.01 -6.75 4.02
N ILE A 60 0.55 -6.48 2.80
CA ILE A 60 -0.87 -6.21 2.51
C ILE A 60 -1.74 -7.35 3.02
N GLY A 61 -1.36 -8.60 2.73
CA GLY A 61 -2.05 -9.78 3.23
C GLY A 61 -2.14 -9.81 4.76
N THR A 62 -1.07 -9.42 5.45
CA THR A 62 -1.06 -9.32 6.92
C THR A 62 -1.99 -8.23 7.44
N ILE A 63 -1.99 -7.04 6.82
CA ILE A 63 -2.86 -5.91 7.23
C ILE A 63 -4.34 -6.28 7.02
N ILE A 64 -4.68 -6.87 5.87
CA ILE A 64 -6.06 -7.27 5.56
C ILE A 64 -6.51 -8.42 6.47
N LYS A 65 -5.66 -9.44 6.70
CA LYS A 65 -5.99 -10.55 7.60
C LYS A 65 -6.05 -10.13 9.06
N GLY A 66 -5.23 -9.16 9.48
CA GLY A 66 -5.30 -8.54 10.80
C GLY A 66 -6.64 -7.85 11.07
N LYS A 67 -7.39 -7.51 10.02
CA LYS A 67 -8.78 -7.03 10.08
C LYS A 67 -9.83 -8.13 10.04
N GLY A 68 -9.43 -9.40 10.04
CA GLY A 68 -10.34 -10.52 10.04
C GLY A 68 -11.17 -10.56 11.32
N ASN A 69 -12.42 -10.10 11.23
CA ASN A 69 -13.52 -10.85 11.84
C ASN A 69 -13.34 -12.34 11.48
N PRO A 70 -13.60 -13.28 12.42
CA PRO A 70 -13.41 -14.70 12.16
C PRO A 70 -14.18 -15.11 10.89
N PRO A 71 -13.65 -16.06 10.10
CA PRO A 71 -14.42 -16.62 9.00
C PRO A 71 -15.77 -17.08 9.54
N PRO A 72 -16.90 -16.78 8.87
CA PRO A 72 -18.19 -17.28 9.29
C PRO A 72 -18.06 -18.80 9.43
N PRO A 73 -18.57 -19.41 10.53
CA PRO A 73 -18.45 -20.83 10.74
C PRO A 73 -18.98 -21.54 9.49
N SER A 74 -18.20 -22.48 8.97
CA SER A 74 -18.63 -23.38 7.91
C SER A 74 -20.00 -23.93 8.30
N LYS A 75 -21.04 -23.52 7.57
CA LYS A 75 -22.40 -24.01 7.83
C LYS A 75 -22.39 -25.54 7.64
N PRO A 76 -23.03 -26.30 8.54
CA PRO A 76 -23.02 -27.77 8.50
C PRO A 76 -23.58 -28.34 7.21
#